data_AF-A0A1V4S1W1-F1
#
_entry.id   AF-A0A1V4S1W1-F1
#
_cell.length_a   1.000
_cell.length_b   1.000
_cell.length_c   1.000
_cell.angle_alpha   90.00
_cell.angle_beta   90.00
_cell.angle_gamma   90.00
#
_symmetry.space_group_name_H-M   'P 1'
#
loop_
_entity.id
_entity.type
_entity.pdbx_description
1 polymer ?
#
loop_
_entity_poly.entity_id
_entity_poly.type
_entity_poly.pdbx_seq_one_letter_code
_entity_poly.pdbx_strand_id
1 'polypeptide(L)'
;MDRKLRWFAILIMVLFVGGVDAFAKVGVYSEMNSETLRGVKSIYVRVAPIDPTIEQEGLTTAQIRRDTEHQLQREGIKILPEEEFNRLRRTRNYPLGRLEVIVTIKDMNKDAEKLYSIIVRFSQVAFLSRAPVIKLFAPTWESQTIGYSGDLSVVTEGVKARVEEFISAYTAANSK
;
A
#
# COMPACT_ATOMS: atom_id res chain seq x y z
N MET A 1 -39.91 21.40 15.60
CA MET A 1 -39.52 20.18 14.86
C MET A 1 -40.22 19.00 15.49
N ASP A 2 -41.05 18.30 14.72
CA ASP A 2 -42.01 17.31 15.23
C ASP A 2 -41.30 16.08 15.82
N ARG A 3 -41.81 15.51 16.92
CA ARG A 3 -41.12 14.45 17.68
C ARG A 3 -40.87 13.23 16.80
N LYS A 4 -41.82 12.90 15.91
CA LYS A 4 -41.70 11.81 14.94
C LYS A 4 -40.61 12.07 13.89
N LEU A 5 -40.42 13.33 13.49
CA LEU A 5 -39.40 13.73 12.52
C LEU A 5 -37.98 13.63 13.11
N ARG A 6 -37.83 13.90 14.41
CA ARG A 6 -36.56 13.72 15.14
C ARG A 6 -36.13 12.25 15.22
N TRP A 7 -37.06 11.35 15.54
CA TRP A 7 -36.77 9.91 15.59
C TRP A 7 -36.46 9.33 14.21
N PHE A 8 -37.14 9.81 13.17
CA PHE A 8 -36.87 9.41 11.79
C PHE A 8 -35.48 9.87 11.31
N ALA A 9 -35.07 11.09 11.67
CA ALA A 9 -33.73 11.60 11.35
C ALA A 9 -32.62 10.82 12.08
N ILE A 10 -32.83 10.43 13.34
CA ILE A 10 -31.87 9.61 14.10
C ILE A 10 -31.76 8.20 13.50
N LEU A 11 -32.88 7.62 13.04
CA LEU A 11 -32.86 6.30 12.40
C LEU A 11 -32.11 6.30 11.07
N ILE A 12 -32.25 7.37 10.26
CA ILE A 12 -31.49 7.58 9.02
C ILE A 12 -30.00 7.77 9.34
N MET A 13 -29.66 8.52 10.39
CA MET A 13 -28.26 8.74 10.78
C MET A 13 -27.58 7.44 11.23
N VAL A 14 -28.29 6.57 11.97
CA VAL A 14 -27.76 5.26 12.38
C VAL A 14 -27.61 4.30 11.19
N LEU A 15 -28.50 4.38 10.18
CA LEU A 15 -28.37 3.62 8.94
C LEU A 15 -27.21 4.11 8.05
N PHE A 16 -26.81 5.38 8.14
CA PHE A 16 -25.63 5.90 7.43
C PHE A 16 -24.30 5.61 8.14
N VAL A 17 -24.30 5.43 9.47
CA VAL A 17 -23.09 5.10 10.25
C VAL A 17 -22.72 3.61 10.13
N GLY A 18 -23.68 2.74 9.80
CA GLY A 18 -23.45 1.28 9.66
C GLY A 18 -23.07 0.80 8.26
N GLY A 19 -22.77 1.68 7.30
CA GLY A 19 -22.70 1.31 5.88
C GLY A 19 -21.72 2.11 5.02
N VAL A 20 -20.59 2.56 5.59
CA VAL A 20 -19.51 3.22 4.83
C VAL A 20 -18.27 2.34 4.64
N ASP A 21 -18.45 1.03 4.44
CA ASP A 21 -17.41 0.20 3.81
C ASP A 21 -17.44 0.29 2.27
N ALA A 22 -18.35 1.11 1.73
CA ALA A 22 -18.56 1.30 0.30
C ALA A 22 -18.24 2.73 -0.17
N PHE A 23 -17.21 3.38 0.40
CA PHE A 23 -16.44 4.30 -0.43
C PHE A 23 -15.77 3.43 -1.49
N ALA A 24 -16.41 3.44 -2.65
CA ALA A 24 -16.08 2.63 -3.78
C ALA A 24 -14.56 2.61 -4.01
N LYS A 25 -13.99 1.42 -4.17
CA LYS A 25 -12.72 1.19 -4.88
C LYS A 25 -12.90 1.62 -6.34
N VAL A 26 -13.16 2.90 -6.57
CA VAL A 26 -13.18 3.55 -7.87
C VAL A 26 -11.80 4.14 -8.04
N GLY A 27 -10.93 3.36 -8.68
CA GLY A 27 -9.63 3.81 -9.13
C GLY A 27 -8.54 2.76 -8.97
N VAL A 28 -8.06 2.28 -10.13
CA VAL A 28 -6.74 1.67 -10.37
C VAL A 28 -6.67 0.14 -10.18
N TYR A 29 -6.94 -0.58 -11.28
CA TYR A 29 -6.82 -2.03 -11.53
C TYR A 29 -7.85 -2.97 -10.86
N SER A 30 -9.04 -3.05 -11.44
CA SER A 30 -10.11 -4.01 -11.07
C SER A 30 -9.75 -5.50 -11.22
N GLU A 31 -8.54 -5.85 -11.65
CA GLU A 31 -8.10 -7.23 -11.91
C GLU A 31 -6.81 -7.62 -11.15
N MET A 32 -6.33 -6.79 -10.21
CA MET A 32 -5.22 -7.19 -9.33
C MET A 32 -5.71 -8.22 -8.30
N ASN A 33 -5.62 -9.49 -8.68
CA ASN A 33 -5.97 -10.61 -7.83
C ASN A 33 -4.78 -10.99 -6.92
N SER A 34 -5.05 -11.24 -5.64
CA SER A 34 -4.08 -11.78 -4.68
C SER A 34 -3.47 -13.11 -5.15
N GLU A 35 -4.15 -13.85 -6.03
CA GLU A 35 -3.61 -15.04 -6.70
C GLU A 35 -2.25 -14.81 -7.37
N THR A 36 -1.97 -13.59 -7.83
CA THR A 36 -0.67 -13.25 -8.45
C THR A 36 0.49 -13.32 -7.46
N LEU A 37 0.23 -13.28 -6.15
CA LEU A 37 1.26 -13.35 -5.09
C LEU A 37 1.74 -14.78 -4.83
N ARG A 38 1.06 -15.80 -5.38
CA ARG A 38 1.40 -17.20 -5.15
C ARG A 38 2.80 -17.55 -5.66
N GLY A 39 3.56 -18.27 -4.84
CA GLY A 39 4.87 -18.80 -5.18
C GLY A 39 6.02 -17.81 -5.07
N VAL A 40 5.75 -16.54 -4.74
CA VAL A 40 6.77 -15.53 -4.44
C VAL A 40 7.53 -15.93 -3.18
N LYS A 41 8.85 -16.07 -3.26
CA LYS A 41 9.70 -16.53 -2.15
C LYS A 41 10.46 -15.43 -1.43
N SER A 42 10.62 -14.27 -2.05
CA SER A 42 11.42 -13.19 -1.47
C SER A 42 11.01 -11.82 -1.99
N ILE A 43 11.10 -10.82 -1.12
CA ILE A 43 10.65 -9.46 -1.41
C ILE A 43 11.80 -8.48 -1.20
N TYR A 44 11.93 -7.50 -2.10
CA TYR A 44 12.69 -6.29 -1.84
C TYR A 44 11.74 -5.14 -1.49
N VAL A 45 12.00 -4.43 -0.39
CA VAL A 45 11.22 -3.26 0.02
C VAL A 45 11.90 -2.01 -0.52
N ARG A 46 11.13 -1.18 -1.23
CA ARG A 46 11.56 0.12 -1.72
C ARG A 46 10.58 1.18 -1.27
N VAL A 47 11.06 2.23 -0.63
CA VAL A 47 10.26 3.42 -0.34
C VAL A 47 10.66 4.49 -1.35
N ALA A 48 9.68 5.10 -2.01
CA ALA A 48 9.95 6.24 -2.88
C ALA A 48 10.48 7.43 -2.05
N PRO A 49 11.42 8.24 -2.58
CA PRO A 49 11.91 9.39 -1.84
C PRO A 49 10.78 10.31 -1.39
N ILE A 50 10.78 10.66 -0.11
CA ILE A 50 9.86 11.65 0.47
C ILE A 50 10.45 13.05 0.27
N ASP A 51 9.58 14.05 0.14
CA ASP A 51 10.00 15.44 0.03
C ASP A 51 10.89 15.83 1.24
N PRO A 52 12.08 16.43 1.05
CA PRO A 52 12.98 16.77 2.15
C PRO A 52 12.35 17.64 3.25
N THR A 53 11.38 18.49 2.91
CA THR A 53 10.66 19.32 3.88
C THR A 53 9.82 18.46 4.82
N ILE A 54 9.16 17.43 4.30
CA ILE A 54 8.39 16.45 5.06
C ILE A 54 9.32 15.53 5.87
N GLU A 55 10.50 15.18 5.34
CA GLU A 55 11.48 14.41 6.12
C GLU A 55 11.99 15.18 7.35
N GLN A 56 12.15 16.51 7.24
CA GLN A 56 12.49 17.38 8.37
C GLN A 56 11.38 17.44 9.43
N GLU A 57 10.12 17.23 9.04
CA GLU A 57 8.98 17.12 9.95
C GLU A 57 8.89 15.73 10.63
N GLY A 58 9.81 14.81 10.31
CA GLY A 58 10.00 13.54 11.02
C GLY A 58 9.52 12.29 10.27
N LEU A 59 8.83 12.44 9.14
CA LEU A 59 8.43 11.31 8.30
C LEU A 59 9.52 10.98 7.28
N THR A 60 10.42 10.06 7.62
CA THR A 60 11.58 9.75 6.79
C THR A 60 11.41 8.46 5.96
N THR A 61 12.01 8.46 4.77
CA THR A 61 12.10 7.29 3.89
C THR A 61 12.72 6.09 4.62
N ALA A 62 13.75 6.34 5.44
CA ALA A 62 14.47 5.30 6.17
C ALA A 62 13.62 4.67 7.29
N GLN A 63 12.82 5.47 8.00
CA GLN A 63 11.92 4.97 9.04
C GLN A 63 10.84 4.07 8.43
N ILE A 64 10.15 4.54 7.39
CA ILE A 64 9.11 3.77 6.71
C ILE A 64 9.67 2.45 6.17
N ARG A 65 10.87 2.46 5.59
CA ARG A 65 11.51 1.24 5.08
C ARG A 65 11.75 0.24 6.21
N ARG A 66 12.39 0.68 7.31
CA ARG A 66 12.68 -0.19 8.46
C ARG A 66 11.41 -0.79 9.05
N ASP A 67 10.37 0.01 9.24
CA ASP A 67 9.11 -0.45 9.82
C ASP A 67 8.40 -1.46 8.91
N THR A 68 8.40 -1.19 7.60
CA THR A 68 7.85 -2.11 6.59
C THR A 68 8.60 -3.44 6.57
N GLU A 69 9.94 -3.40 6.51
CA GLU A 69 10.79 -4.59 6.55
C GLU A 69 10.57 -5.40 7.82
N HIS A 70 10.50 -4.73 8.98
CA HIS A 70 10.24 -5.38 10.25
C HIS A 70 8.85 -6.04 10.30
N GLN A 71 7.80 -5.37 9.79
CA GLN A 71 6.45 -5.95 9.73
C GLN A 71 6.42 -7.21 8.87
N LEU A 72 7.06 -7.20 7.69
CA LEU A 72 7.16 -8.36 6.82
C LEU A 72 7.98 -9.50 7.46
N GLN A 73 9.11 -9.18 8.09
CA GLN A 73 9.98 -10.17 8.73
C GLN A 73 9.31 -10.88 9.90
N ARG A 74 8.47 -10.18 10.67
CA ARG A 74 7.69 -10.76 11.77
C ARG A 74 6.76 -11.88 11.31
N GLU A 75 6.29 -11.80 10.07
CA GLU A 75 5.45 -12.80 9.42
C GLU A 75 6.26 -13.86 8.64
N GLY A 76 7.58 -13.89 8.83
CA GLY A 76 8.47 -14.86 8.20
C GLY A 76 8.75 -14.61 6.71
N ILE A 77 8.35 -13.45 6.17
CA ILE A 77 8.56 -13.11 4.77
C ILE A 77 10.03 -12.74 4.55
N LYS A 78 10.70 -13.45 3.64
CA LYS A 78 12.12 -13.23 3.35
C LYS A 78 12.34 -11.90 2.62
N ILE A 79 13.07 -10.99 3.27
CA ILE A 79 13.51 -9.72 2.68
C ILE A 79 14.89 -9.85 2.04
N LEU A 80 15.05 -9.27 0.85
CA LEU A 80 16.32 -9.19 0.13
C LEU A 80 16.94 -7.80 0.29
N PRO A 81 18.27 -7.72 0.53
CA PRO A 81 19.04 -6.51 0.29
C PRO A 81 18.96 -6.07 -1.18
N GLU A 82 19.13 -4.77 -1.44
CA GLU A 82 19.02 -4.21 -2.79
C GLU A 82 20.01 -4.84 -3.78
N GLU A 83 21.26 -5.05 -3.38
CA GLU A 83 22.29 -5.68 -4.22
C GLU A 83 21.88 -7.10 -4.64
N GLU A 84 21.36 -7.88 -3.70
CA GLU A 84 20.93 -9.25 -3.93
C GLU A 84 19.66 -9.30 -4.80
N PHE A 85 18.70 -8.41 -4.57
CA PHE A 85 17.54 -8.25 -5.45
C PHE A 85 17.97 -7.90 -6.88
N ASN A 86 18.91 -6.98 -7.04
CA ASN A 86 19.43 -6.56 -8.35
C ASN A 86 20.17 -7.69 -9.09
N ARG A 87 20.84 -8.57 -8.35
CA ARG A 87 21.46 -9.78 -8.89
C ARG A 87 20.40 -10.80 -9.29
N LEU A 88 19.51 -11.18 -8.38
CA LEU A 88 18.51 -12.24 -8.57
C LEU A 88 17.45 -11.89 -9.61
N ARG A 89 17.06 -10.61 -9.78
CA ARG A 89 16.06 -10.22 -10.79
C ARG A 89 16.52 -10.46 -12.23
N ARG A 90 17.84 -10.57 -12.44
CA ARG A 90 18.46 -10.90 -13.73
C ARG A 90 18.49 -12.41 -13.97
N THR A 91 18.44 -13.22 -12.90
CA THR A 91 18.34 -14.68 -13.00
C THR A 91 17.01 -15.09 -13.64
N ARG A 92 17.06 -16.17 -14.42
CA ARG A 92 15.87 -16.76 -15.04
C ARG A 92 15.01 -17.39 -13.94
N ASN A 93 13.74 -16.99 -13.88
CA ASN A 93 12.69 -17.60 -13.06
C ASN A 93 12.90 -17.59 -11.54
N TYR A 94 13.70 -16.68 -10.97
CA TYR A 94 13.72 -16.54 -9.52
C TYR A 94 12.41 -15.90 -9.03
N PRO A 95 11.67 -16.54 -8.10
CA PRO A 95 10.36 -16.05 -7.66
C PRO A 95 10.50 -14.93 -6.62
N LEU A 96 10.78 -13.73 -7.11
CA LEU A 96 10.89 -12.52 -6.30
C LEU A 96 9.91 -11.44 -6.76
N GLY A 97 9.65 -10.48 -5.88
CA GLY A 97 8.99 -9.24 -6.24
C GLY A 97 9.50 -8.06 -5.43
N ARG A 98 8.95 -6.88 -5.71
CA ARG A 98 9.31 -5.62 -5.07
C ARG A 98 8.06 -5.01 -4.46
N LEU A 99 8.08 -4.78 -3.16
CA LEU A 99 7.08 -4.01 -2.46
C LEU A 99 7.51 -2.54 -2.47
N GLU A 100 6.74 -1.70 -3.14
CA GLU A 100 6.98 -0.27 -3.26
C GLU A 100 6.00 0.48 -2.36
N VAL A 101 6.53 1.28 -1.43
CA VAL A 101 5.75 2.21 -0.61
C VAL A 101 5.96 3.61 -1.16
N ILE A 102 4.87 4.24 -1.59
CA ILE A 102 4.87 5.58 -2.18
C ILE A 102 3.99 6.45 -1.32
N VAL A 103 4.60 7.46 -0.69
CA VAL A 103 3.90 8.46 0.11
C VAL A 103 4.08 9.80 -0.59
N THR A 104 2.97 10.47 -0.89
CA THR A 104 2.96 11.83 -1.44
C THR A 104 2.20 12.71 -0.47
N ILE A 105 2.80 13.83 -0.06
CA ILE A 105 2.18 14.81 0.84
C ILE A 105 2.23 16.19 0.18
N LYS A 106 1.15 16.96 0.33
CA LYS A 106 1.02 18.34 -0.15
C LYS A 106 0.38 19.21 0.92
N ASP A 107 0.99 20.36 1.18
CA ASP A 107 0.43 21.36 2.08
C ASP A 107 -0.88 21.93 1.54
N MET A 108 -1.85 22.13 2.43
CA MET A 108 -3.07 22.87 2.13
C MET A 108 -2.95 24.30 2.66
N ASN A 109 -3.28 25.28 1.82
CA ASN A 109 -2.93 26.70 1.98
C ASN A 109 -3.53 27.43 3.21
N LYS A 110 -4.19 26.77 4.16
CA LYS A 110 -4.94 27.48 5.22
C LYS A 110 -4.81 27.00 6.66
N ASP A 111 -4.60 25.71 6.95
CA ASP A 111 -4.82 25.21 8.32
C ASP A 111 -3.74 24.26 8.87
N ALA A 112 -2.52 24.31 8.31
CA ALA A 112 -1.44 23.32 8.59
C ALA A 112 -1.83 21.86 8.29
N GLU A 113 -3.03 21.63 7.75
CA GLU A 113 -3.47 20.35 7.21
C GLU A 113 -2.70 20.03 5.93
N LYS A 114 -2.36 18.76 5.79
CA LYS A 114 -1.67 18.24 4.62
C LYS A 114 -2.53 17.18 3.96
N LEU A 115 -2.69 17.27 2.64
CA LEU A 115 -3.27 16.21 1.83
C LEU A 115 -2.20 15.14 1.61
N TYR A 116 -2.54 13.88 1.85
CA TYR A 116 -1.63 12.76 1.63
C TYR A 116 -2.24 11.67 0.75
N SER A 117 -1.39 10.98 0.01
CA SER A 117 -1.69 9.75 -0.72
C SER A 117 -0.66 8.70 -0.34
N ILE A 118 -1.13 7.51 0.01
CA ILE A 118 -0.30 6.36 0.35
C ILE A 118 -0.64 5.25 -0.63
N ILE A 119 0.36 4.73 -1.33
CA ILE A 119 0.23 3.59 -2.23
C ILE A 119 1.25 2.55 -1.79
N VAL A 120 0.77 1.34 -1.48
CA VAL A 120 1.61 0.15 -1.29
C VAL A 120 1.35 -0.77 -2.48
N ARG A 121 2.38 -0.99 -3.28
CA ARG A 121 2.30 -1.70 -4.55
C ARG A 121 3.26 -2.86 -4.57
N PHE A 122 2.80 -4.04 -4.95
CA PHE A 122 3.67 -5.18 -5.20
C PHE A 122 3.85 -5.40 -6.69
N SER A 123 5.08 -5.24 -7.14
CA SER A 123 5.48 -5.40 -8.54
C SER A 123 6.26 -6.70 -8.72
N GLN A 124 6.06 -7.36 -9.86
CA GLN A 124 6.71 -8.62 -10.21
C GLN A 124 7.23 -8.57 -11.64
N VAL A 125 8.10 -9.52 -11.98
CA VAL A 125 8.52 -9.74 -13.36
C VAL A 125 7.34 -10.21 -14.19
N ALA A 126 7.05 -9.52 -15.29
CA ALA A 126 6.05 -9.90 -16.27
C ALA A 126 6.61 -9.89 -17.70
N PHE A 127 5.94 -10.63 -18.58
CA PHE A 127 6.19 -10.65 -20.02
C PHE A 127 5.00 -10.05 -20.76
N LEU A 128 5.26 -9.29 -21.83
CA LEU A 128 4.17 -8.76 -22.66
C LEU A 128 3.60 -9.88 -23.54
N SER A 129 2.28 -10.11 -23.48
CA SER A 129 1.64 -11.16 -24.30
C SER A 129 1.88 -10.97 -25.80
N ARG A 130 1.91 -9.72 -26.28
CA ARG A 130 2.20 -9.39 -27.68
C ARG A 130 3.66 -9.57 -28.10
N ALA A 131 4.58 -9.62 -27.13
CA ALA A 131 6.02 -9.73 -27.35
C ALA A 131 6.70 -10.40 -26.14
N PRO A 132 6.60 -11.74 -26.01
CA PRO A 132 7.01 -12.47 -24.79
C PRO A 132 8.52 -12.47 -24.51
N VAL A 133 9.32 -11.84 -25.37
CA VAL A 133 10.75 -11.58 -25.15
C VAL A 133 10.99 -10.34 -24.29
N ILE A 134 10.00 -9.44 -24.19
CA ILE A 134 10.09 -8.21 -23.38
C ILE A 134 9.75 -8.55 -21.94
N LYS A 135 10.75 -8.46 -21.07
CA LYS A 135 10.66 -8.64 -19.62
C LYS A 135 10.65 -7.28 -18.93
N LEU A 136 9.67 -7.04 -18.07
CA LEU A 136 9.58 -5.81 -17.27
C LEU A 136 9.10 -6.10 -15.85
N PHE A 137 9.18 -5.09 -14.98
CA PHE A 137 8.56 -5.12 -13.66
C PHE A 137 7.18 -4.45 -13.77
N ALA A 138 6.13 -5.20 -13.50
CA ALA A 138 4.75 -4.74 -13.59
C ALA A 138 4.06 -4.84 -12.22
N PRO A 139 3.21 -3.87 -11.84
CA PRO A 139 2.36 -3.99 -10.67
C PRO A 139 1.41 -5.18 -10.81
N THR A 140 1.27 -5.99 -9.77
CA THR A 140 0.39 -7.18 -9.75
C THR A 140 -0.58 -7.19 -8.57
N TRP A 141 -0.29 -6.39 -7.54
CA TRP A 141 -1.16 -6.12 -6.41
C TRP A 141 -0.92 -4.69 -5.93
N GLU A 142 -1.95 -4.03 -5.43
CA GLU A 142 -1.87 -2.67 -4.92
C GLU A 142 -2.95 -2.42 -3.86
N SER A 143 -2.61 -1.61 -2.86
CA SER A 143 -3.56 -0.96 -1.97
C SER A 143 -3.21 0.52 -1.85
N GLN A 144 -4.24 1.37 -1.87
CA GLN A 144 -4.11 2.82 -1.86
C GLN A 144 -5.09 3.44 -0.87
N THR A 145 -4.65 4.53 -0.24
CA THR A 145 -5.53 5.46 0.46
C THR A 145 -5.16 6.90 0.12
N ILE A 146 -6.14 7.78 0.22
CA ILE A 146 -5.96 9.23 0.20
C ILE A 146 -6.64 9.77 1.46
N GLY A 147 -6.05 10.79 2.07
CA GLY A 147 -6.64 11.46 3.23
C GLY A 147 -6.00 12.82 3.45
N TYR A 148 -6.43 13.49 4.51
CA TYR A 148 -5.84 14.74 4.94
C TYR A 148 -5.67 14.72 6.46
N SER A 149 -4.59 15.31 6.96
CA SER A 149 -4.28 15.38 8.39
C SER A 149 -3.21 16.45 8.64
N GLY A 150 -3.27 17.14 9.77
CA GLY A 150 -2.16 17.94 10.28
C GLY A 150 -1.11 17.11 11.04
N ASP A 151 -1.43 15.85 11.36
CA ASP A 151 -0.54 14.92 12.05
C ASP A 151 0.02 13.87 11.07
N LEU A 152 1.35 13.85 10.93
CA LEU A 152 2.08 12.90 10.08
C LEU A 152 2.08 11.47 10.65
N SER A 153 1.76 11.27 11.93
CA SER A 153 1.66 9.94 12.53
C SER A 153 0.59 9.09 11.82
N VAL A 154 -0.51 9.72 11.40
CA VAL A 154 -1.60 9.11 10.61
C VAL A 154 -1.09 8.55 9.29
N VAL A 155 -0.06 9.16 8.69
CA VAL A 155 0.55 8.65 7.46
C VAL A 155 1.33 7.38 7.73
N THR A 156 2.07 7.33 8.85
CA THR A 156 2.81 6.13 9.27
C THR A 156 1.87 4.97 9.58
N GLU A 157 0.82 5.23 10.36
CA GLU A 157 -0.26 4.25 10.63
C GLU A 157 -0.92 3.81 9.33
N GLY A 158 -1.13 4.76 8.42
CA GLY A 158 -1.69 4.49 7.13
C GLY A 158 -0.81 3.58 6.27
N VAL A 159 0.51 3.74 6.29
CA VAL A 159 1.42 2.79 5.61
C VAL A 159 1.32 1.42 6.26
N LYS A 160 1.38 1.34 7.60
CA LYS A 160 1.32 0.07 8.34
C LYS A 160 0.06 -0.73 8.02
N ALA A 161 -1.10 -0.07 7.95
CA ALA A 161 -2.36 -0.72 7.60
C ALA A 161 -2.33 -1.32 6.18
N ARG A 162 -1.75 -0.62 5.22
CA ARG A 162 -1.66 -1.09 3.82
C ARG A 162 -0.62 -2.20 3.64
N VAL A 163 0.46 -2.18 4.42
CA VAL A 163 1.41 -3.30 4.49
C VAL A 163 0.76 -4.52 5.15
N GLU A 164 -0.09 -4.34 6.15
CA GLU A 164 -0.87 -5.43 6.76
C GLU A 164 -1.83 -6.08 5.75
N GLU A 165 -2.51 -5.27 4.93
CA GLU A 165 -3.33 -5.78 3.82
C GLU A 165 -2.52 -6.60 2.82
N PHE A 166 -1.30 -6.13 2.49
CA PHE A 166 -0.38 -6.88 1.63
C PHE A 166 0.00 -8.22 2.26
N ILE A 167 0.39 -8.23 3.53
CA ILE A 167 0.75 -9.43 4.29
C ILE A 167 -0.42 -10.42 4.29
N SER A 168 -1.63 -9.97 4.62
CA SER A 168 -2.81 -10.82 4.62
C SER A 168 -3.06 -11.46 3.25
N ALA A 169 -2.95 -10.67 2.17
CA ALA A 169 -3.11 -11.18 0.81
C ALA A 169 -1.98 -12.16 0.41
N TYR A 170 -0.74 -11.84 0.76
CA TYR A 170 0.44 -12.68 0.51
C TYR A 170 0.32 -14.02 1.23
N THR A 171 0.00 -14.00 2.52
CA THR A 171 -0.17 -15.20 3.33
C THR A 171 -1.31 -16.05 2.80
N ALA A 172 -2.49 -15.48 2.51
CA ALA A 172 -3.61 -16.24 1.96
C ALA A 172 -3.29 -16.93 0.62
N ALA A 173 -2.50 -16.28 -0.25
CA ALA A 173 -2.10 -16.84 -1.54
C ALA A 173 -1.01 -17.93 -1.44
N ASN A 174 -0.23 -17.93 -0.35
CA ASN A 174 0.92 -18.81 -0.13
C ASN A 174 0.73 -19.80 1.03
N SER A 175 -0.40 -19.75 1.74
CA SER A 175 -0.76 -20.69 2.80
C SER A 175 -1.36 -21.97 2.19
N LYS A 176 -0.52 -22.80 1.57
CA LYS A 176 -0.77 -24.22 1.23
C LYS A 176 0.55 -24.97 1.10
#